data_AF-A0A2V8Q2L7-F1
#
_entry.id   AF-A0A2V8Q2L7-F1
#
_cell.length_a   1.000
_cell.length_b   1.000
_cell.length_c   1.000
_cell.angle_alpha   90.00
_cell.angle_beta   90.00
_cell.angle_gamma   90.00
#
_symmetry.space_group_name_H-M   'P 1'
#
loop_
_entity.id
_entity.type
_entity.pdbx_description
1 polymer ?
#
loop_
_entity_poly.entity_id
_entity_poly.type
_entity_poly.pdbx_seq_one_letter_code
_entity_poly.pdbx_strand_id
1 'polypeptide(L)'
;MGVAKLTDQNTIVPDSKYALVERERRYLLQDLPEGISRADHHLQITDNYITGTRLRIRKVRDPRTNKWTVKFTQKFAPEPADLSRTIITNTYLNAVEAETFSVFDSNEIRKNRYYFEYEGRRFLVDMFLGDLFGLVLAEVSFDTDEELLEFPKPSFALADVTNNEVFSGGRLSQLTFAEVRDEIVRQQLISKPHVA
;
A
#
# COMPACT_ATOMS: atom_id res chain seq x y z
N MET A 1 -26.64 -31.20 -0.76
CA MET A 1 -25.40 -30.39 -0.79
C MET A 1 -25.67 -29.08 -0.09
N GLY A 2 -24.93 -28.75 0.96
CA GLY A 2 -25.07 -27.45 1.62
C GLY A 2 -24.51 -26.36 0.72
N VAL A 3 -25.33 -25.39 0.34
CA VAL A 3 -24.83 -24.16 -0.28
C VAL A 3 -24.09 -23.39 0.81
N ALA A 4 -22.87 -22.95 0.54
CA ALA A 4 -22.16 -22.06 1.45
C ALA A 4 -23.05 -20.83 1.71
N LYS A 5 -23.42 -20.58 2.97
CA LYS A 5 -24.09 -19.33 3.34
C LYS A 5 -23.04 -18.24 3.27
N LEU A 6 -23.12 -17.41 2.23
CA LEU A 6 -22.28 -16.23 2.10
C LEU A 6 -22.62 -15.28 3.27
N THR A 7 -21.58 -14.80 3.95
CA THR A 7 -21.69 -13.77 4.99
C THR A 7 -20.70 -12.66 4.65
N ASP A 8 -20.95 -11.47 5.18
CA ASP A 8 -20.01 -10.35 5.06
C ASP A 8 -18.79 -10.50 5.97
N GLN A 9 -18.77 -11.56 6.79
CA GLN A 9 -17.71 -11.83 7.76
C GLN A 9 -16.52 -12.52 7.09
N ASN A 10 -15.33 -12.19 7.57
CA ASN A 10 -14.12 -12.90 7.19
C ASN A 10 -14.22 -14.36 7.66
N THR A 11 -13.88 -15.30 6.77
CA THR A 11 -13.86 -16.74 7.10
C THR A 11 -12.52 -17.20 7.64
N ILE A 12 -11.55 -16.29 7.79
CA ILE A 12 -10.19 -16.57 8.28
C ILE A 12 -10.13 -16.24 9.77
N VAL A 13 -9.53 -17.15 10.54
CA VAL A 13 -9.17 -16.95 11.95
C VAL A 13 -7.69 -16.55 12.08
N PRO A 14 -7.26 -15.91 13.19
CA PRO A 14 -5.91 -15.38 13.35
C PRO A 14 -4.77 -16.37 13.07
N ASP A 15 -4.96 -17.65 13.39
CA ASP A 15 -4.01 -18.73 13.10
C ASP A 15 -4.28 -19.35 11.72
N SER A 16 -3.81 -18.69 10.67
CA SER A 16 -3.92 -19.19 9.29
C SER A 16 -2.57 -19.66 8.76
N LYS A 17 -2.56 -20.83 8.11
CA LYS A 17 -1.37 -21.33 7.37
C LYS A 17 -1.05 -20.47 6.14
N TYR A 18 -2.03 -19.77 5.58
CA TYR A 18 -1.94 -19.12 4.27
C TYR A 18 -1.98 -17.60 4.33
N ALA A 19 -2.54 -17.06 5.41
CA ALA A 19 -2.74 -15.63 5.57
C ALA A 19 -1.77 -15.13 6.65
N LEU A 20 -1.10 -14.01 6.37
CA LEU A 20 -0.14 -13.40 7.28
C LEU A 20 -0.73 -12.11 7.85
N VAL A 21 -0.44 -11.85 9.13
CA VAL A 21 -0.70 -10.55 9.75
C VAL A 21 0.46 -9.61 9.40
N GLU A 22 0.19 -8.58 8.63
CA GLU A 22 1.09 -7.45 8.40
C GLU A 22 0.79 -6.34 9.43
N ARG A 23 1.85 -5.85 10.08
CA ARG A 23 1.84 -4.69 10.96
C ARG A 23 2.63 -3.59 10.27
N GLU A 24 1.96 -2.50 9.90
CA GLU A 24 2.58 -1.43 9.12
C GLU A 24 2.12 -0.04 9.56
N ARG A 25 3.00 0.95 9.42
CA ARG A 25 2.65 2.36 9.48
C ARG A 25 2.93 3.03 8.16
N ARG A 26 2.10 4.00 7.81
CA ARG A 26 2.13 4.73 6.54
C ARG A 26 2.21 6.22 6.79
N TYR A 27 3.11 6.87 6.06
CA TYR A 27 3.41 8.29 6.21
C TYR A 27 3.29 9.02 4.88
N LEU A 28 2.74 10.23 4.93
CA LEU A 28 2.69 11.15 3.79
C LEU A 28 4.00 11.95 3.72
N LEU A 29 4.60 12.02 2.54
CA LEU A 29 5.86 12.72 2.30
C LEU A 29 5.68 13.88 1.31
N GLN A 30 6.61 14.83 1.36
CA GLN A 30 6.65 15.95 0.42
C GLN A 30 7.24 15.53 -0.95
N ASP A 31 8.30 14.75 -0.93
CA ASP A 31 8.97 14.12 -2.07
C ASP A 31 9.77 12.91 -1.54
N LEU A 32 10.57 12.25 -2.38
CA LEU A 32 11.57 11.28 -1.93
C LEU A 32 12.45 11.88 -0.82
N PRO A 33 12.73 11.15 0.28
CA PRO A 33 13.62 11.62 1.34
C PRO A 33 15.02 11.97 0.82
N GLU A 34 15.69 12.87 1.54
CA GLU A 34 17.08 13.21 1.26
C GLU A 34 17.96 11.95 1.29
N GLY A 35 18.89 11.83 0.34
CA GLY A 35 19.78 10.69 0.21
C GLY A 35 19.30 9.60 -0.75
N ILE A 36 18.07 9.69 -1.29
CA ILE A 36 17.63 8.87 -2.42
C ILE A 36 17.22 9.71 -3.62
N SER A 37 17.46 9.19 -4.82
CA SER A 37 17.16 9.83 -6.10
C SER A 37 16.24 8.97 -6.95
N ARG A 38 15.56 9.59 -7.93
CA ARG A 38 14.71 8.86 -8.90
C ARG A 38 15.50 7.90 -9.80
N ALA A 39 16.82 8.04 -9.86
CA ALA A 39 17.70 7.15 -10.62
C ALA A 39 18.14 5.91 -9.81
N ASP A 40 17.91 5.90 -8.49
CA ASP A 40 18.32 4.80 -7.63
C ASP A 40 17.51 3.54 -7.93
N HIS A 41 18.04 2.41 -7.49
CA HIS A 41 17.35 1.13 -7.68
C HIS A 41 15.98 1.13 -6.99
N HIS A 42 14.97 0.75 -7.76
CA HIS A 42 13.58 0.70 -7.32
C HIS A 42 12.86 -0.44 -8.01
N LEU A 43 11.71 -0.84 -7.45
CA LEU A 43 10.78 -1.74 -8.11
C LEU A 43 9.66 -0.95 -8.78
N GLN A 44 9.30 -1.35 -9.99
CA GLN A 44 8.11 -0.83 -10.68
C GLN A 44 6.93 -1.73 -10.32
N ILE A 45 5.90 -1.16 -9.71
CA ILE A 45 4.74 -1.90 -9.22
C ILE A 45 3.49 -1.39 -9.93
N THR A 46 2.67 -2.34 -10.38
CA THR A 46 1.33 -2.11 -10.89
C THR A 46 0.35 -2.96 -10.12
N ASP A 47 -0.68 -2.34 -9.57
CA ASP A 47 -1.77 -3.00 -8.85
C ASP A 47 -3.09 -2.77 -9.59
N ASN A 48 -3.71 -3.84 -10.07
CA ASN A 48 -5.04 -3.82 -10.68
C ASN A 48 -6.06 -4.31 -9.65
N TYR A 49 -6.87 -3.39 -9.10
CA TYR A 49 -7.87 -3.67 -8.09
C TYR A 49 -9.20 -4.11 -8.71
N ILE A 50 -9.75 -5.22 -8.22
CA ILE A 50 -11.05 -5.73 -8.67
C ILE A 50 -12.15 -4.97 -7.93
N THR A 51 -12.93 -4.18 -8.67
CA THR A 51 -14.04 -3.35 -8.14
C THR A 51 -14.96 -4.14 -7.22
N GLY A 52 -15.29 -3.54 -6.07
CA GLY A 52 -16.22 -4.14 -5.10
C GLY A 52 -15.63 -5.28 -4.28
N THR A 53 -14.31 -5.51 -4.35
CA THR A 53 -13.63 -6.56 -3.60
C THR A 53 -12.37 -6.03 -2.91
N ARG A 54 -11.71 -6.91 -2.15
CA ARG A 54 -10.43 -6.67 -1.46
C ARG A 54 -9.25 -7.31 -2.20
N LEU A 55 -9.49 -7.66 -3.47
CA LEU A 55 -8.60 -8.45 -4.31
C LEU A 55 -7.92 -7.55 -5.34
N ARG A 56 -6.65 -7.86 -5.63
CA ARG A 56 -5.89 -7.21 -6.68
C ARG A 56 -4.93 -8.16 -7.36
N ILE A 57 -4.61 -7.89 -8.62
CA ILE A 57 -3.49 -8.47 -9.31
C ILE A 57 -2.32 -7.50 -9.16
N ARG A 58 -1.22 -7.93 -8.55
CA ARG A 58 0.01 -7.14 -8.44
C ARG A 58 1.05 -7.67 -9.42
N LYS A 59 1.56 -6.79 -10.27
CA LYS A 59 2.72 -7.01 -11.14
C LYS A 59 3.90 -6.21 -10.57
N VAL A 60 5.02 -6.87 -10.31
CA VAL A 60 6.25 -6.25 -9.81
C VAL A 60 7.36 -6.52 -10.81
N ARG A 61 8.01 -5.48 -11.29
CA ARG A 61 9.19 -5.56 -12.14
C ARG A 61 10.39 -4.97 -11.42
N ASP A 62 11.51 -5.69 -11.46
CA ASP A 62 12.81 -5.13 -11.14
C ASP A 62 13.49 -4.67 -12.44
N PRO A 63 13.64 -3.35 -12.69
CA PRO A 63 14.25 -2.84 -13.91
C PRO A 63 15.70 -3.29 -14.11
N ARG A 64 16.44 -3.57 -13.02
CA ARG A 64 17.86 -3.96 -13.09
C ARG A 64 18.03 -5.36 -13.67
N THR A 65 17.12 -6.27 -13.32
CA THR A 65 17.19 -7.68 -13.76
C THR A 65 16.16 -8.02 -14.83
N ASN A 66 15.23 -7.10 -15.10
CA ASN A 66 14.04 -7.29 -15.94
C ASN A 66 13.15 -8.47 -15.51
N LYS A 67 13.29 -8.95 -14.27
CA LYS A 67 12.47 -10.02 -13.72
C LYS A 67 11.10 -9.50 -13.31
N TRP A 68 10.09 -10.31 -13.55
CA TRP A 68 8.71 -10.05 -13.17
C TRP A 68 8.23 -11.05 -12.13
N THR A 69 7.50 -10.53 -11.15
CA THR A 69 6.72 -11.33 -10.19
C THR A 69 5.28 -10.89 -10.30
N VAL A 70 4.37 -11.83 -10.54
CA VAL A 70 2.93 -11.56 -10.61
C VAL A 70 2.22 -12.36 -9.52
N LYS A 71 1.28 -11.72 -8.82
CA LYS A 71 0.52 -12.36 -7.75
C LYS A 71 -0.92 -11.85 -7.68
N PHE A 72 -1.83 -12.75 -7.34
CA PHE A 72 -3.17 -12.44 -6.89
C PHE A 72 -3.15 -12.26 -5.37
N THR A 73 -3.59 -11.09 -4.91
CA THR A 73 -3.49 -10.69 -3.50
C THR A 73 -4.86 -10.34 -2.94
N GLN A 74 -5.16 -10.86 -1.76
CA GLN A 74 -6.20 -10.33 -0.88
C GLN A 74 -5.54 -9.57 0.27
N LYS A 75 -5.96 -8.35 0.57
CA LYS A 75 -5.50 -7.59 1.74
C LYS A 75 -6.67 -6.88 2.42
N PHE A 76 -6.80 -7.01 3.74
CA PHE A 76 -7.87 -6.37 4.50
C PHE A 76 -7.51 -6.17 5.97
N ALA A 77 -8.12 -5.18 6.61
CA ALA A 77 -8.04 -4.99 8.06
C ALA A 77 -9.09 -5.89 8.76
N PRO A 78 -8.72 -6.71 9.76
CA PRO A 78 -9.68 -7.45 10.56
C PRO A 78 -10.63 -6.53 11.35
N GLU A 79 -10.10 -5.42 11.87
CA GLU A 79 -10.83 -4.34 12.51
C GLU A 79 -10.87 -3.15 11.55
N PRO A 80 -12.04 -2.75 11.01
CA PRO A 80 -12.14 -1.68 10.01
C PRO A 80 -11.51 -0.34 10.42
N ALA A 81 -11.50 -0.01 11.71
CA ALA A 81 -10.92 1.23 12.21
C ALA A 81 -9.39 1.18 12.37
N ASP A 82 -8.78 0.00 12.32
CA ASP A 82 -7.34 -0.21 12.50
C ASP A 82 -6.70 -0.75 11.23
N LEU A 83 -6.23 0.17 10.38
CA LEU A 83 -5.54 -0.16 9.13
C LEU A 83 -4.04 -0.41 9.35
N SER A 84 -3.53 -0.27 10.57
CA SER A 84 -2.15 -0.60 10.92
C SER A 84 -1.91 -2.11 10.98
N ARG A 85 -2.98 -2.90 11.12
CA ARG A 85 -2.96 -4.36 11.15
C ARG A 85 -3.82 -4.90 10.03
N THR A 86 -3.20 -5.67 9.15
CA THR A 86 -3.90 -6.24 8.00
C THR A 86 -3.59 -7.70 7.83
N ILE A 87 -4.55 -8.46 7.30
CA ILE A 87 -4.32 -9.81 6.82
C ILE A 87 -4.01 -9.73 5.33
N ILE A 88 -2.92 -10.37 4.92
CA ILE A 88 -2.54 -10.52 3.51
C ILE A 88 -2.47 -12.01 3.13
N THR A 89 -3.02 -12.34 1.96
CA THR A 89 -2.90 -13.65 1.33
C THR A 89 -2.45 -13.45 -0.11
N ASN A 90 -1.43 -14.20 -0.55
CA ASN A 90 -0.89 -14.11 -1.90
C ASN A 90 -0.88 -15.48 -2.59
N THR A 91 -1.28 -15.50 -3.86
CA THR A 91 -1.04 -16.62 -4.78
C THR A 91 -0.19 -16.12 -5.94
N TYR A 92 0.96 -16.76 -6.18
CA TYR A 92 1.82 -16.40 -7.31
C TYR A 92 1.23 -16.95 -8.60
N LEU A 93 1.26 -16.12 -9.65
CA LEU A 93 0.64 -16.44 -10.93
C LEU A 93 1.70 -16.68 -12.00
N ASN A 94 1.45 -17.66 -12.86
CA ASN A 94 2.11 -17.76 -14.16
C ASN A 94 1.45 -16.81 -15.18
N ALA A 95 1.99 -16.76 -16.40
CA ALA A 95 1.52 -15.85 -17.44
C ALA A 95 0.06 -16.09 -17.85
N VAL A 96 -0.36 -17.35 -18.01
CA VAL A 96 -1.73 -17.72 -18.42
C VAL A 96 -2.75 -17.32 -17.35
N GLU A 97 -2.42 -17.58 -16.09
CA GLU A 97 -3.27 -17.17 -14.96
C GLU A 97 -3.40 -15.64 -14.90
N ALA A 98 -2.30 -14.91 -15.01
CA ALA A 98 -2.31 -13.45 -15.00
C ALA A 98 -3.11 -12.85 -16.16
N GLU A 99 -2.96 -13.40 -17.38
CA GLU A 99 -3.71 -12.97 -18.56
C GLU A 99 -5.21 -13.25 -18.40
N THR A 100 -5.59 -14.38 -17.81
CA THR A 100 -7.00 -14.70 -17.53
C THR A 100 -7.64 -13.66 -16.60
N PHE A 101 -6.89 -13.12 -15.64
CA PHE A 101 -7.37 -12.07 -14.74
C PHE A 101 -7.34 -10.65 -15.32
N SER A 102 -6.76 -10.43 -16.51
CA SER A 102 -6.65 -9.09 -17.12
C SER A 102 -7.99 -8.42 -17.42
N VAL A 103 -9.09 -9.19 -17.42
CA VAL A 103 -10.46 -8.67 -17.53
C VAL A 103 -10.82 -7.69 -16.39
N PHE A 104 -10.05 -7.65 -15.30
CA PHE A 104 -10.25 -6.77 -14.15
C PHE A 104 -9.28 -5.56 -14.12
N ASP A 105 -8.59 -5.23 -15.20
CA ASP A 105 -7.55 -4.20 -15.24
C ASP A 105 -8.06 -2.74 -15.19
N SER A 106 -9.27 -2.46 -14.67
CA SER A 106 -9.89 -1.13 -14.74
C SER A 106 -9.45 -0.14 -13.64
N ASN A 107 -9.12 -0.59 -12.43
CA ASN A 107 -8.68 0.29 -11.33
C ASN A 107 -7.19 0.06 -11.05
N GLU A 108 -6.34 0.82 -11.73
CA GLU A 108 -4.90 0.59 -11.71
C GLU A 108 -4.15 1.64 -10.88
N ILE A 109 -3.25 1.18 -10.03
CA ILE A 109 -2.22 2.01 -9.40
C ILE A 109 -0.87 1.66 -10.01
N ARG A 110 -0.08 2.69 -10.36
CA ARG A 110 1.31 2.56 -10.78
C ARG A 110 2.21 3.33 -9.82
N LYS A 111 3.33 2.72 -9.42
CA LYS A 111 4.31 3.35 -8.52
C LYS A 111 5.71 2.78 -8.66
N ASN A 112 6.70 3.61 -8.35
CA ASN A 112 8.07 3.19 -8.11
C ASN A 112 8.29 3.07 -6.61
N ARG A 113 8.71 1.90 -6.14
CA ARG A 113 9.02 1.63 -4.73
C ARG A 113 10.53 1.64 -4.52
N TYR A 114 10.99 2.60 -3.75
CA TYR A 114 12.38 2.76 -3.32
C TYR A 114 12.57 2.19 -1.92
N TYR A 115 13.81 1.83 -1.61
CA TYR A 115 14.22 1.40 -0.28
C TYR A 115 15.00 2.54 0.38
N PHE A 116 14.61 2.91 1.59
CA PHE A 116 15.22 4.00 2.32
C PHE A 116 15.55 3.57 3.73
N GLU A 117 16.81 3.66 4.13
CA GLU A 117 17.25 3.37 5.49
C GLU A 117 17.23 4.66 6.31
N TYR A 118 16.51 4.65 7.44
CA TYR A 118 16.43 5.79 8.35
C TYR A 118 16.42 5.29 9.79
N GLU A 119 17.36 5.77 10.60
CA GLU A 119 17.51 5.42 12.02
C GLU A 119 17.47 3.90 12.30
N GLY A 120 18.12 3.12 11.43
CA GLY A 120 18.20 1.66 11.58
C GLY A 120 16.94 0.90 11.17
N ARG A 121 15.95 1.57 10.57
CA ARG A 121 14.78 0.94 9.97
C ARG A 121 14.72 1.18 8.47
N ARG A 122 14.26 0.14 7.76
CA ARG A 122 14.03 0.19 6.33
C ARG A 122 12.59 0.60 6.02
N PHE A 123 12.46 1.69 5.27
CA PHE A 123 11.21 2.17 4.71
C PHE A 123 11.06 1.75 3.25
N LEU A 124 9.82 1.52 2.86
CA LEU A 124 9.40 1.37 1.46
C LEU A 124 8.76 2.69 1.03
N VAL A 125 9.47 3.47 0.21
CA VAL A 125 9.00 4.78 -0.27
C VAL A 125 8.39 4.61 -1.65
N ASP A 126 7.09 4.79 -1.75
CA ASP A 126 6.33 4.74 -2.99
C ASP A 126 6.16 6.13 -3.59
N MET A 127 6.73 6.33 -4.78
CA MET A 127 6.43 7.47 -5.63
C MET A 127 5.43 7.04 -6.70
N PHE A 128 4.21 7.58 -6.63
CA PHE A 128 3.11 7.20 -7.50
C PHE A 128 3.24 7.85 -8.88
N LEU A 129 2.64 7.20 -9.88
CA LEU A 129 2.64 7.57 -11.28
C LEU A 129 1.20 7.67 -11.82
N GLY A 130 1.03 8.16 -13.05
CA GLY A 130 -0.28 8.27 -13.68
C GLY A 130 -1.18 9.27 -12.95
N ASP A 131 -2.44 8.89 -12.68
CA ASP A 131 -3.41 9.76 -12.04
C ASP A 131 -3.01 10.20 -10.63
N LEU A 132 -2.15 9.42 -9.97
CA LEU A 132 -1.61 9.70 -8.63
C LEU A 132 -0.22 10.36 -8.67
N PHE A 133 0.24 10.82 -9.84
CA PHE A 133 1.56 11.44 -9.99
C PHE A 133 1.70 12.67 -9.07
N GLY A 134 2.70 12.62 -8.20
CA GLY A 134 2.97 13.63 -7.16
C GLY A 134 2.68 13.14 -5.74
N LEU A 135 1.94 12.04 -5.57
CA LEU A 135 1.79 11.39 -4.27
C LEU A 135 3.05 10.60 -3.91
N VAL A 136 3.59 10.83 -2.71
CA VAL A 136 4.69 10.05 -2.15
C VAL A 136 4.29 9.55 -0.76
N LEU A 137 4.40 8.24 -0.56
CA LEU A 137 4.10 7.59 0.72
C LEU A 137 5.28 6.75 1.18
N ALA A 138 5.56 6.72 2.47
CA ALA A 138 6.51 5.79 3.07
C ALA A 138 5.78 4.78 3.94
N GLU A 139 6.12 3.51 3.80
CA GLU A 139 5.63 2.42 4.64
C GLU A 139 6.80 1.80 5.43
N VAL A 140 6.55 1.43 6.68
CA VAL A 140 7.46 0.66 7.52
C VAL A 140 6.68 -0.48 8.16
N SER A 141 7.28 -1.67 8.21
CA SER A 141 6.67 -2.87 8.78
C SER A 141 7.31 -3.24 10.11
N PHE A 142 6.55 -3.94 10.95
CA PHE A 142 6.94 -4.33 12.29
C PHE A 142 6.68 -5.82 12.52
N ASP A 143 7.53 -6.47 13.31
CA ASP A 143 7.36 -7.88 13.64
C ASP A 143 6.35 -8.06 14.80
N THR A 144 6.30 -7.10 15.72
CA THR A 144 5.44 -7.14 16.91
C THR A 144 4.50 -5.94 17.00
N ASP A 145 3.46 -6.08 17.82
CA ASP A 145 2.50 -5.01 18.08
C ASP A 145 3.08 -3.91 18.95
N GLU A 146 3.96 -4.28 19.88
CA GLU A 146 4.69 -3.36 20.75
C GLU A 146 5.55 -2.40 19.92
N GLU A 147 6.34 -2.94 18.98
CA GLU A 147 7.17 -2.11 18.11
C GLU A 147 6.35 -1.12 17.27
N LEU A 148 5.20 -1.57 16.74
CA LEU A 148 4.31 -0.73 15.94
C LEU A 148 3.74 0.44 16.76
N LEU A 149 3.30 0.16 17.99
CA LEU A 149 2.66 1.12 18.87
C LEU A 149 3.64 2.16 19.43
N GLU A 150 4.87 1.73 19.74
CA GLU A 150 5.90 2.61 20.31
C GLU A 150 6.63 3.44 19.25
N PHE A 151 6.49 3.11 17.95
CA PHE A 151 7.27 3.78 16.91
C PHE A 151 6.91 5.27 16.76
N PRO A 152 7.87 6.20 16.89
CA PRO A 152 7.59 7.62 16.68
C PRO A 152 7.41 7.94 15.19
N LYS A 153 6.60 8.96 14.88
CA LYS A 153 6.53 9.48 13.50
C LYS A 153 7.92 9.99 13.08
N PRO A 154 8.48 9.54 11.94
CA PRO A 154 9.77 10.03 11.47
C PRO A 154 9.76 11.54 11.17
N SER A 155 10.93 12.17 11.30
CA SER A 155 11.09 13.62 11.07
C SER A 155 10.84 14.03 9.61
N PHE A 156 11.18 13.16 8.66
CA PHE A 156 10.98 13.38 7.21
C PHE A 156 9.52 13.26 6.77
N ALA A 157 8.64 12.71 7.61
CA ALA A 157 7.23 12.51 7.28
C ALA A 157 6.41 13.77 7.59
N LEU A 158 5.58 14.21 6.65
CA LEU A 158 4.65 15.32 6.84
C LEU A 158 3.53 14.93 7.82
N ALA A 159 2.95 13.74 7.64
CA ALA A 159 1.84 13.26 8.44
C ALA A 159 1.85 11.74 8.60
N ASP A 160 1.31 11.24 9.71
CA ASP A 160 0.92 9.84 9.84
C ASP A 160 -0.48 9.66 9.23
N VAL A 161 -0.58 8.79 8.23
CA VAL A 161 -1.81 8.49 7.51
C VAL A 161 -2.18 7.02 7.61
N THR A 162 -1.65 6.30 8.62
CA THR A 162 -1.78 4.85 8.78
C THR A 162 -3.24 4.41 8.79
N ASN A 163 -4.07 5.01 9.66
CA ASN A 163 -5.49 4.68 9.80
C ASN A 163 -6.42 5.54 8.94
N ASN A 164 -5.89 6.20 7.90
CA ASN A 164 -6.69 7.00 6.99
C ASN A 164 -7.01 6.21 5.72
N GLU A 165 -8.29 5.82 5.58
CA GLU A 165 -8.75 4.97 4.48
C GLU A 165 -8.47 5.55 3.08
N VAL A 166 -8.38 6.88 2.95
CA VAL A 166 -8.03 7.56 1.69
C VAL A 166 -6.69 7.08 1.14
N PHE A 167 -5.74 6.80 2.03
CA PHE A 167 -4.39 6.36 1.68
C PHE A 167 -4.26 4.84 1.61
N SER A 168 -5.38 4.10 1.72
CA SER A 168 -5.40 2.69 1.37
C SER A 168 -5.30 2.53 -0.14
N GLY A 169 -4.57 1.51 -0.61
CA GLY A 169 -4.40 1.32 -2.05
C GLY A 169 -5.71 1.05 -2.80
N GLY A 170 -6.71 0.42 -2.16
CA GLY A 170 -8.03 0.23 -2.78
C GLY A 170 -8.73 1.55 -3.04
N ARG A 171 -8.72 2.47 -2.06
CA ARG A 171 -9.32 3.80 -2.22
C ARG A 171 -8.54 4.67 -3.19
N LEU A 172 -7.20 4.68 -3.10
CA LEU A 172 -6.34 5.43 -4.02
C LEU A 172 -6.56 5.03 -5.49
N SER A 173 -6.91 3.77 -5.78
CA SER A 173 -7.14 3.29 -7.15
C SER A 173 -8.35 3.93 -7.84
N GLN A 174 -9.17 4.68 -7.08
CA GLN A 174 -10.37 5.37 -7.55
C GLN A 174 -10.20 6.89 -7.54
N LEU A 175 -9.01 7.39 -7.27
CA LEU A 175 -8.74 8.81 -7.07
C LEU A 175 -7.61 9.30 -7.99
N THR A 176 -7.68 10.57 -8.32
CA THR A 176 -6.58 11.36 -8.86
C THR A 176 -5.81 12.04 -7.72
N PHE A 177 -4.59 12.48 -7.99
CA PHE A 177 -3.80 13.21 -7.00
C PHE A 177 -4.44 14.53 -6.60
N ALA A 178 -5.20 15.18 -7.50
CA ALA A 178 -5.96 16.38 -7.17
C ALA A 178 -6.99 16.11 -6.06
N GLU A 179 -7.76 15.03 -6.19
CA GLU A 179 -8.75 14.63 -5.18
C GLU A 179 -8.09 14.22 -3.85
N VAL A 180 -6.93 13.54 -3.91
CA VAL A 180 -6.14 13.24 -2.70
C VAL A 180 -5.68 14.53 -2.00
N ARG A 181 -5.26 15.55 -2.76
CA ARG A 181 -4.87 16.85 -2.19
C ARG A 181 -6.05 17.57 -1.53
N ASP A 182 -7.22 17.54 -2.17
CA ASP A 182 -8.43 18.12 -1.58
C ASP A 182 -8.76 17.46 -0.25
N GLU A 183 -8.58 16.14 -0.16
CA GLU A 183 -8.80 15.39 1.06
C GLU A 183 -7.77 15.70 2.16
N ILE A 184 -6.49 15.87 1.79
CA ILE A 184 -5.43 16.32 2.70
C ILE A 184 -5.81 17.67 3.33
N VAL A 185 -6.32 18.60 2.53
CA VAL A 185 -6.75 19.92 3.01
C VAL A 185 -8.01 19.81 3.87
N ARG A 186 -9.01 19.07 3.41
CA ARG A 186 -10.30 18.89 4.11
C ARG A 186 -10.10 18.28 5.50
N GLN A 187 -9.21 17.31 5.63
CA GLN A 187 -8.90 16.64 6.89
C GLN A 187 -7.81 17.34 7.71
N GLN A 188 -7.19 18.42 7.20
CA GLN A 188 -6.11 19.16 7.86
C GLN A 188 -4.91 18.28 8.25
N LEU A 189 -4.52 17.34 7.37
CA LEU A 189 -3.50 16.34 7.68
C LEU A 189 -2.09 16.91 7.80
N ILE A 190 -1.83 18.05 7.16
CA ILE A 190 -0.54 18.74 7.19
C ILE A 190 -0.78 20.06 7.94
N SER A 191 0.03 20.31 8.97
CA SER A 191 0.06 21.61 9.63
C SER A 191 0.50 22.68 8.64
N LYS A 192 -0.18 23.85 8.63
CA LYS A 192 0.27 24.99 7.83
C LYS A 192 1.74 25.27 8.17
N PRO A 193 2.62 25.52 7.19
CA PRO A 193 3.99 25.91 7.48
C PRO A 193 3.95 27.12 8.40
N HIS A 194 4.70 27.05 9.50
CA HIS A 194 4.99 28.24 10.30
C HIS A 194 5.74 29.20 9.38
N VAL A 195 5.04 30.20 8.87
CA VAL A 195 5.67 31.34 8.20
C VAL A 195 6.34 32.11 9.32
N ALA A 196 7.65 31.95 9.45
CA ALA A 196 8.51 32.84 10.23
C ALA A 196 8.78 34.12 9.43
#